data_AF-A0A800KL93-F1
#
_entry.id   AF-A0A800KL93-F1
#
_cell.length_a   1.000
_cell.length_b   1.000
_cell.length_c   1.000
_cell.angle_alpha   90.00
_cell.angle_beta   90.00
_cell.angle_gamma   90.00
#
_symmetry.space_group_name_H-M   'P 1'
#
loop_
_entity.id
_entity.type
_entity.pdbx_description
1 polymer ?
#
loop_
_entity_poly.entity_id
_entity_poly.type
_entity_poly.pdbx_seq_one_letter_code
_entity_poly.pdbx_strand_id
1 'polypeptide(L)'
;MRSFKDIVATTLVAAIAVSSQSRAQAAPQADRTSPFCSYRNYQHVIPQILGKQVVSEVRAFPARVINEQRLAVSKLARLNLGRDELGRHNLYVPMDEAGEAYGAMRIHAEPGDHGLVFFAIFLDRDLNLNGYRVLQYRGTAKGWMTKNVALRSRIRGADANTVRSWLDEQGTAVSTKGLKALGLDGESERNLRCVVHLLRISVKVIHSTDLVWGPRLRAIKLINSRPPQKTKSDLQPSRN
;
A
#
# COMPACT_ATOMS: atom_id res chain seq x y z
N MET A 1 50.85 -58.13 44.62
CA MET A 1 52.19 -57.53 44.77
C MET A 1 52.56 -56.85 43.45
N ARG A 2 52.98 -55.57 43.52
CA ARG A 2 53.72 -54.75 42.52
C ARG A 2 52.95 -54.46 41.22
N SER A 3 52.51 -53.24 40.92
CA SER A 3 53.12 -51.89 40.96
C SER A 3 54.27 -51.68 39.98
N PHE A 4 54.18 -50.53 39.30
CA PHE A 4 55.14 -49.85 38.43
C PHE A 4 55.41 -50.44 37.05
N LYS A 5 54.71 -49.86 36.06
CA LYS A 5 55.22 -49.43 34.74
C LYS A 5 54.34 -48.24 34.32
N ASP A 6 54.75 -47.15 33.71
CA ASP A 6 56.02 -46.53 33.35
C ASP A 6 55.61 -45.57 32.20
N ILE A 7 56.24 -44.39 32.10
CA ILE A 7 56.38 -43.61 30.84
C ILE A 7 55.06 -42.88 30.43
N VAL A 8 54.96 -41.55 30.27
CA VAL A 8 55.75 -40.65 29.41
C VAL A 8 55.64 -39.20 29.92
N ALA A 9 56.78 -38.53 29.78
CA ALA A 9 57.05 -37.10 29.67
C ALA A 9 55.89 -36.12 29.35
N THR A 10 55.86 -35.06 30.15
CA THR A 10 56.12 -33.66 29.76
C THR A 10 55.63 -33.23 28.38
N THR A 11 54.68 -32.28 28.31
CA THR A 11 54.81 -31.13 27.40
C THR A 11 54.04 -29.92 27.92
N LEU A 12 54.79 -28.80 27.93
CA LEU A 12 54.42 -27.40 28.06
C LEU A 12 52.95 -27.02 27.78
N VAL A 13 52.40 -26.25 28.70
CA VAL A 13 51.22 -25.41 28.51
C VAL A 13 51.60 -24.22 27.63
N ALA A 14 51.14 -24.21 26.38
CA ALA A 14 51.08 -23.02 25.54
C ALA A 14 49.62 -22.53 25.53
N ALA A 15 49.37 -21.38 26.14
CA ALA A 15 48.09 -20.70 26.14
C ALA A 15 47.77 -20.23 24.71
N ILE A 16 46.85 -20.92 24.03
CA ILE A 16 46.24 -20.42 22.81
C ILE A 16 45.02 -19.60 23.23
N ALA A 17 45.20 -18.27 23.26
CA ALA A 17 44.08 -17.34 23.25
C ALA A 17 43.40 -17.44 21.88
N VAL A 18 42.34 -18.25 21.78
CA VAL A 18 41.45 -18.23 20.62
C VAL A 18 40.64 -16.94 20.71
N SER A 19 41.10 -15.92 19.99
CA SER A 19 40.29 -14.75 19.68
C SER A 19 39.16 -15.21 18.76
N SER A 20 38.02 -15.58 19.35
CA SER A 20 36.77 -15.75 18.62
C SER A 20 36.30 -14.37 18.15
N GLN A 21 36.88 -13.88 17.07
CA GLN A 21 36.26 -12.86 16.23
C GLN A 21 35.02 -13.51 15.59
N SER A 22 33.94 -13.61 16.36
CA SER A 22 32.62 -13.67 15.78
C SER A 22 32.40 -12.32 15.09
N ARG A 23 32.81 -12.21 13.82
CA ARG A 23 32.14 -11.29 12.92
C ARG A 23 30.68 -11.72 12.95
N ALA A 24 29.89 -11.03 13.77
CA ALA A 24 28.46 -11.02 13.61
C ALA A 24 28.24 -10.65 12.14
N GLN A 25 27.95 -11.67 11.32
CA GLN A 25 27.43 -11.44 9.99
C GLN A 25 26.16 -10.66 10.23
N ALA A 26 26.22 -9.35 9.99
CA ALA A 26 25.06 -8.51 9.96
C ALA A 26 24.06 -9.24 9.08
N ALA A 27 22.90 -9.59 9.65
CA ALA A 27 21.81 -10.18 8.89
C ALA A 27 21.66 -9.37 7.60
N PRO A 28 21.54 -10.01 6.42
CA PRO A 28 21.50 -9.30 5.15
C PRO A 28 20.49 -8.17 5.27
N GLN A 29 21.00 -6.94 5.26
CA GLN A 29 20.16 -5.76 5.38
C GLN A 29 19.22 -5.81 4.20
N ALA A 30 17.91 -5.89 4.46
CA ALA A 30 16.91 -6.04 3.41
C ALA A 30 17.21 -5.05 2.28
N ASP A 31 17.43 -5.58 1.08
CA ASP A 31 17.75 -4.79 -0.10
C ASP A 31 16.67 -3.70 -0.29
N ARG A 32 17.01 -2.46 0.09
CA ARG A 32 16.13 -1.29 -0.03
C ARG A 32 16.08 -0.76 -1.47
N THR A 33 16.75 -1.41 -2.43
CA THR A 33 16.68 -1.03 -3.84
C THR A 33 15.44 -1.60 -4.54
N SER A 34 14.92 -2.73 -4.04
CA SER A 34 13.66 -3.33 -4.45
C SER A 34 12.46 -2.47 -4.00
N PRO A 35 11.46 -2.17 -4.87
CA PRO A 35 10.30 -1.38 -4.46
C PRO A 35 9.57 -2.08 -3.32
N PHE A 36 9.44 -1.41 -2.16
CA PHE A 36 8.81 -1.95 -0.93
C PHE A 36 7.36 -2.41 -1.14
N CYS A 37 6.73 -2.00 -2.24
CA CYS A 37 5.40 -2.46 -2.66
C CYS A 37 5.37 -3.02 -4.09
N SER A 38 6.50 -3.49 -4.62
CA SER A 38 6.48 -4.37 -5.79
C SER A 38 5.94 -5.73 -5.36
N TYR A 39 4.93 -6.24 -6.05
CA TYR A 39 4.27 -7.48 -5.67
C TYR A 39 4.36 -8.43 -6.84
N ARG A 40 5.23 -9.42 -6.75
CA ARG A 40 5.53 -10.34 -7.88
C ARG A 40 4.28 -11.01 -8.46
N ASN A 41 3.25 -11.23 -7.64
CA ASN A 41 2.02 -11.93 -8.03
C ASN A 41 0.87 -10.99 -8.45
N TYR A 42 1.18 -9.78 -8.95
CA TYR A 42 0.14 -8.83 -9.39
C TYR A 42 -0.76 -9.40 -10.48
N GLN A 43 -0.23 -10.30 -11.33
CA GLN A 43 -0.97 -10.97 -12.41
C GLN A 43 -2.14 -11.82 -11.91
N HIS A 44 -2.10 -12.36 -10.69
CA HIS A 44 -3.23 -13.09 -10.10
C HIS A 44 -4.22 -12.17 -9.38
N VAL A 45 -3.76 -11.01 -8.90
CA VAL A 45 -4.58 -10.07 -8.13
C VAL A 45 -5.48 -9.25 -9.06
N ILE A 46 -4.93 -8.77 -10.18
CA ILE A 46 -5.64 -7.87 -11.09
C ILE A 46 -6.93 -8.51 -11.65
N PRO A 47 -6.92 -9.73 -12.24
CA PRO A 47 -8.13 -10.35 -12.78
C PRO A 47 -9.22 -10.50 -11.73
N GLN A 48 -8.83 -10.83 -10.49
CA GLN A 48 -9.74 -11.05 -9.37
C GLN A 48 -10.39 -9.76 -8.88
N ILE A 49 -9.67 -8.62 -8.91
CA ILE A 49 -10.26 -7.31 -8.58
C ILE A 49 -11.16 -6.81 -9.71
N LEU A 50 -10.73 -7.00 -10.97
CA LEU A 50 -11.50 -6.57 -12.14
C LEU A 50 -12.76 -7.41 -12.40
N GLY A 51 -12.82 -8.63 -11.86
CA GLY A 51 -13.87 -9.59 -12.23
C GLY A 51 -13.79 -9.99 -13.70
N LYS A 52 -12.59 -9.89 -14.31
CA LYS A 52 -12.32 -10.22 -15.70
C LYS A 52 -11.44 -11.45 -15.75
N GLN A 53 -11.76 -12.41 -16.61
CA GLN A 53 -10.92 -13.60 -16.80
C GLN A 53 -9.71 -13.31 -17.69
N VAL A 54 -9.77 -12.29 -18.55
CA VAL A 54 -8.72 -11.97 -19.52
C VAL A 54 -8.23 -10.53 -19.32
N VAL A 55 -6.94 -10.42 -19.04
CA VAL A 55 -6.13 -9.20 -19.11
C VAL A 55 -5.02 -9.53 -20.10
N SER A 56 -4.95 -8.80 -21.22
CA SER A 56 -4.04 -9.12 -22.32
C SER A 56 -2.59 -8.76 -21.95
N GLU A 57 -2.39 -7.58 -21.39
CA GLU A 57 -1.10 -7.01 -21.03
C GLU A 57 -1.23 -6.22 -19.72
N VAL A 58 -0.15 -6.18 -18.94
CA VAL A 58 -0.03 -5.29 -17.78
C VAL A 58 1.24 -4.46 -17.92
N ARG A 59 1.08 -3.14 -18.07
CA ARG A 59 2.20 -2.19 -18.07
C ARG A 59 2.54 -1.75 -16.66
N ALA A 60 3.82 -1.84 -16.29
CA ALA A 60 4.31 -1.36 -15.00
C ALA A 60 5.00 0.00 -15.14
N PHE A 61 4.64 0.93 -14.27
CA PHE A 61 5.22 2.27 -14.20
C PHE A 61 5.94 2.43 -12.86
N PRO A 62 7.25 2.12 -12.80
CA PRO A 62 8.04 2.36 -11.61
C PRO A 62 8.22 3.86 -11.38
N ALA A 63 8.08 4.30 -10.14
CA ALA A 63 8.43 5.66 -9.73
C ALA A 63 8.94 5.69 -8.29
N ARG A 64 9.74 6.73 -7.99
CA ARG A 64 10.13 7.08 -6.63
C ARG A 64 9.35 8.32 -6.21
N VAL A 65 8.61 8.22 -5.11
CA VAL A 65 7.90 9.37 -4.53
C VAL A 65 8.89 10.17 -3.70
N ILE A 66 9.17 11.41 -4.10
CA ILE A 66 10.11 12.31 -3.41
C ILE A 66 9.43 13.07 -2.27
N ASN A 67 10.21 13.70 -1.38
CA ASN A 67 9.69 14.33 -0.16
C ASN A 67 8.64 15.42 -0.45
N GLU A 68 8.85 16.21 -1.50
CA GLU A 68 7.93 17.27 -1.93
C GLU A 68 6.56 16.67 -2.30
N GLN A 69 6.57 15.58 -3.06
CA GLN A 69 5.37 14.84 -3.42
C GLN A 69 4.70 14.20 -2.21
N ARG A 70 5.49 13.68 -1.25
CA ARG A 70 4.97 13.13 0.00
C ARG A 70 4.23 14.20 0.80
N LEU A 71 4.82 15.39 0.97
CA LEU A 71 4.19 16.51 1.67
C LEU A 71 2.90 16.95 0.97
N ALA A 72 2.92 17.05 -0.36
CA ALA A 72 1.73 17.35 -1.15
C ALA A 72 0.63 16.30 -0.96
N VAL A 73 0.96 15.01 -1.00
CA VAL A 73 -0.01 13.93 -0.77
C VAL A 73 -0.57 13.99 0.65
N SER A 74 0.25 14.22 1.68
CA SER A 74 -0.24 14.34 3.06
C SER A 74 -1.23 15.51 3.20
N LYS A 75 -0.91 16.66 2.60
CA LYS A 75 -1.78 17.84 2.59
C LYS A 75 -3.11 17.58 1.86
N LEU A 76 -3.05 16.96 0.68
CA LEU A 76 -4.23 16.62 -0.11
C LEU A 76 -5.11 15.59 0.60
N ALA A 77 -4.50 14.51 1.09
CA ALA A 77 -5.18 13.43 1.79
C ALA A 77 -5.76 13.87 3.14
N ARG A 78 -5.20 14.94 3.76
CA ARG A 78 -5.48 15.34 5.14
C ARG A 78 -5.30 14.15 6.10
N LEU A 79 -4.18 13.45 5.91
CA LEU A 79 -3.77 12.27 6.65
C LEU A 79 -2.26 12.32 6.85
N ASN A 80 -1.82 11.76 7.97
CA ASN A 80 -0.41 11.51 8.20
C ASN A 80 0.10 10.39 7.27
N LEU A 81 1.30 10.58 6.74
CA LEU A 81 2.04 9.58 5.98
C LEU A 81 3.19 9.06 6.83
N GLY A 82 3.17 7.77 7.14
CA GLY A 82 4.31 7.10 7.75
C GLY A 82 5.57 7.25 6.89
N ARG A 83 6.75 7.29 7.54
CA ARG A 83 8.04 7.54 6.89
C ARG A 83 8.31 6.60 5.71
N ASP A 84 7.86 5.35 5.80
CA ASP A 84 8.14 4.30 4.80
C ASP A 84 6.94 3.96 3.90
N GLU A 85 5.82 4.71 3.98
CA GLU A 85 4.61 4.42 3.20
C GLU A 85 4.72 4.81 1.72
N LEU A 86 5.56 5.80 1.40
CA LEU A 86 5.73 6.35 0.04
C LEU A 86 7.22 6.38 -0.34
N GLY A 87 7.72 5.29 -0.92
CA GLY A 87 9.11 5.15 -1.39
C GLY A 87 9.18 4.88 -2.90
N ARG A 88 9.82 3.78 -3.27
CA ARG A 88 9.78 3.24 -4.65
C ARG A 88 8.54 2.36 -4.78
N HIS A 89 7.70 2.65 -5.77
CA HIS A 89 6.48 1.89 -6.05
C HIS A 89 6.32 1.64 -7.54
N ASN A 90 5.59 0.59 -7.85
CA ASN A 90 5.05 0.35 -9.17
C ASN A 90 3.56 0.69 -9.18
N LEU A 91 3.13 1.33 -10.25
CA LEU A 91 1.73 1.37 -10.65
C LEU A 91 1.54 0.39 -11.81
N TYR A 92 0.50 -0.42 -11.76
CA TYR A 92 0.21 -1.42 -12.78
C TYR A 92 -1.02 -0.99 -13.56
N VAL A 93 -0.93 -0.92 -14.89
CA VAL A 93 -2.03 -0.58 -15.78
C VAL A 93 -2.36 -1.82 -16.61
N PRO A 94 -3.40 -2.57 -16.25
CA PRO A 94 -3.89 -3.66 -17.09
C PRO A 94 -4.68 -3.12 -18.27
N MET A 95 -4.55 -3.80 -19.40
CA MET A 95 -5.18 -3.42 -20.65
C MET A 95 -5.98 -4.59 -21.24
N ASP A 96 -6.91 -4.25 -22.10
CA ASP A 96 -7.62 -5.21 -22.94
C ASP A 96 -6.86 -5.51 -24.24
N GLU A 97 -7.42 -6.40 -25.07
CA GLU A 97 -6.80 -6.81 -26.34
C GLU A 97 -6.70 -5.65 -27.35
N ALA A 98 -7.54 -4.61 -27.22
CA ALA A 98 -7.48 -3.41 -28.04
C ALA A 98 -6.41 -2.40 -27.55
N GLY A 99 -5.76 -2.68 -26.42
CA GLY A 99 -4.76 -1.80 -25.80
C GLY A 99 -5.38 -0.69 -24.94
N GLU A 100 -6.68 -0.73 -24.66
CA GLU A 100 -7.34 0.22 -23.78
C GLU A 100 -7.12 -0.15 -22.31
N ALA A 101 -6.81 0.84 -21.48
CA ALA A 101 -6.59 0.65 -20.07
C ALA A 101 -7.91 0.43 -19.32
N TYR A 102 -7.97 -0.59 -18.48
CA TYR A 102 -9.08 -0.74 -17.52
C TYR A 102 -9.02 0.27 -16.37
N GLY A 103 -7.84 0.87 -16.14
CA GLY A 103 -7.56 1.74 -15.01
C GLY A 103 -6.16 1.48 -14.47
N ALA A 104 -5.95 1.71 -13.16
CA ALA A 104 -4.64 1.55 -12.54
C ALA A 104 -4.74 0.85 -11.19
N MET A 105 -3.86 -0.14 -10.95
CA MET A 105 -3.71 -0.81 -9.68
C MET A 105 -2.45 -0.35 -8.97
N ARG A 106 -2.57 -0.07 -7.67
CA ARG A 106 -1.42 0.13 -6.80
C ARG A 106 -1.53 -0.74 -5.57
N ILE A 107 -0.39 -1.32 -5.17
CA ILE A 107 -0.26 -1.97 -3.88
C ILE A 107 0.40 -0.99 -2.93
N HIS A 108 -0.19 -0.86 -1.75
CA HIS A 108 0.22 0.12 -0.77
C HIS A 108 0.13 -0.50 0.62
N ALA A 109 1.09 -0.12 1.45
CA ALA A 109 1.25 -0.62 2.81
C ALA A 109 1.07 0.52 3.80
N GLU A 110 0.48 0.21 4.95
CA GLU A 110 0.36 1.12 6.07
C GLU A 110 0.65 0.37 7.39
N PRO A 111 1.23 1.02 8.40
CA PRO A 111 1.28 0.47 9.76
C PRO A 111 -0.13 0.21 10.30
N GLY A 112 -0.35 -0.97 10.88
CA GLY A 112 -1.54 -1.28 11.68
C GLY A 112 -1.16 -1.94 13.00
N ASP A 113 -2.17 -2.20 13.84
CA ASP A 113 -2.00 -2.62 15.24
C ASP A 113 -1.15 -3.88 15.44
N HIS A 114 -1.10 -4.75 14.43
CA HIS A 114 -0.38 -6.02 14.49
C HIS A 114 0.76 -6.12 13.46
N GLY A 115 1.17 -4.99 12.87
CA GLY A 115 2.19 -4.89 11.84
C GLY A 115 1.65 -4.29 10.54
N LEU A 116 2.42 -4.45 9.45
CA LEU A 116 2.05 -3.86 8.17
C LEU A 116 0.79 -4.50 7.56
N VAL A 117 -0.09 -3.62 7.09
CA VAL A 117 -1.31 -3.93 6.36
C VAL A 117 -1.10 -3.59 4.89
N PHE A 118 -1.44 -4.51 3.99
CA PHE A 118 -1.27 -4.33 2.56
C PHE A 118 -2.58 -4.48 1.82
N PHE A 119 -2.91 -3.47 1.03
CA PHE A 119 -4.02 -3.50 0.10
C PHE A 119 -3.53 -3.33 -1.34
N ALA A 120 -4.13 -4.09 -2.25
CA ALA A 120 -4.18 -3.72 -3.64
C ALA A 120 -5.42 -2.84 -3.84
N ILE A 121 -5.23 -1.62 -4.32
CA ILE A 121 -6.28 -0.67 -4.65
C ILE A 121 -6.33 -0.57 -6.18
N PHE A 122 -7.52 -0.72 -6.74
CA PHE A 122 -7.76 -0.56 -8.17
C PHE A 122 -8.60 0.69 -8.41
N LEU A 123 -8.07 1.56 -9.26
CA LEU A 123 -8.68 2.80 -9.68
C LEU A 123 -9.18 2.67 -11.12
N ASP A 124 -10.30 3.28 -11.45
CA ASP A 124 -10.73 3.45 -12.84
C ASP A 124 -9.89 4.51 -13.58
N ARG A 125 -10.27 4.80 -14.83
CA ARG A 125 -9.58 5.81 -15.67
C ARG A 125 -9.79 7.24 -15.17
N ASP A 126 -10.73 7.51 -14.28
CA ASP A 126 -10.95 8.82 -13.65
C ASP A 126 -10.25 8.94 -12.29
N LEU A 127 -9.55 7.87 -11.89
CA LEU A 127 -8.91 7.67 -10.60
C LEU A 127 -9.89 7.60 -9.43
N ASN A 128 -11.12 7.11 -9.66
CA ASN A 128 -12.04 6.73 -8.61
C ASN A 128 -11.80 5.27 -8.21
N LEU A 129 -12.18 4.90 -6.99
CA LEU A 129 -12.10 3.51 -6.54
C LEU A 129 -12.99 2.64 -7.41
N ASN A 130 -12.43 1.57 -7.98
CA ASN A 130 -13.20 0.54 -8.66
C ASN A 130 -13.21 -0.79 -7.88
N GLY A 131 -12.16 -1.04 -7.08
CA GLY A 131 -12.11 -2.21 -6.20
C GLY A 131 -10.86 -2.25 -5.31
N TYR A 132 -10.81 -3.26 -4.44
CA TYR A 132 -9.66 -3.54 -3.60
C TYR A 132 -9.49 -5.03 -3.31
N ARG A 133 -8.31 -5.38 -2.79
CA ARG A 133 -8.03 -6.67 -2.18
C ARG A 133 -7.12 -6.53 -0.97
N VAL A 134 -7.45 -7.23 0.11
CA VAL A 134 -6.55 -7.40 1.26
C VAL A 134 -5.48 -8.44 0.91
N LEU A 135 -4.22 -8.02 0.80
CA LEU A 135 -3.11 -8.94 0.55
C LEU A 135 -2.58 -9.50 1.87
N GLN A 136 -2.32 -8.61 2.82
CA GLN A 136 -1.81 -8.94 4.14
C GLN A 136 -2.50 -8.10 5.20
N TYR A 137 -2.99 -8.77 6.23
CA TYR A 137 -3.54 -8.19 7.44
C TYR A 137 -3.42 -9.25 8.52
N ARG A 138 -2.77 -8.91 9.65
CA ARG A 138 -2.48 -9.88 10.73
C ARG A 138 -3.62 -10.05 11.74
N GLY A 139 -4.65 -9.20 11.69
CA GLY A 139 -5.90 -9.44 12.43
C GLY A 139 -6.84 -10.40 11.70
N THR A 140 -7.93 -10.84 12.34
CA THR A 140 -8.89 -11.79 11.72
C THR A 140 -9.91 -11.13 10.78
N ALA A 141 -9.98 -9.79 10.72
CA ALA A 141 -10.89 -9.09 9.82
C ALA A 141 -10.60 -9.35 8.33
N LYS A 142 -9.43 -9.92 7.98
CA LYS A 142 -9.06 -10.27 6.60
C LYS A 142 -10.12 -11.14 5.92
N GLY A 143 -10.62 -12.16 6.62
CA GLY A 143 -11.61 -13.08 6.07
C GLY A 143 -12.93 -12.39 5.76
N TRP A 144 -13.42 -11.57 6.69
CA TRP A 144 -14.62 -10.76 6.53
C TRP A 144 -14.47 -9.75 5.38
N MET A 145 -13.41 -8.94 5.37
CA MET A 145 -13.11 -7.97 4.29
C MET A 145 -13.06 -8.64 2.91
N THR A 146 -12.46 -9.82 2.81
CA THR A 146 -12.34 -10.54 1.53
C THR A 146 -13.68 -11.07 1.03
N LYS A 147 -14.62 -11.37 1.92
CA LYS A 147 -15.94 -11.91 1.56
C LYS A 147 -17.03 -10.84 1.46
N ASN A 148 -16.79 -9.63 1.98
CA ASN A 148 -17.79 -8.56 2.02
C ASN A 148 -18.02 -7.93 0.63
N VAL A 149 -18.95 -8.50 -0.14
CA VAL A 149 -19.37 -8.01 -1.46
C VAL A 149 -20.07 -6.66 -1.37
N ALA A 150 -20.89 -6.43 -0.33
CA ALA A 150 -21.63 -5.19 -0.15
C ALA A 150 -20.68 -3.99 0.03
N LEU A 151 -19.65 -4.13 0.87
CA LEU A 151 -18.62 -3.10 1.06
C LEU A 151 -17.90 -2.80 -0.26
N ARG A 152 -17.49 -3.82 -1.02
CA ARG A 152 -16.88 -3.64 -2.34
C ARG A 152 -17.78 -2.87 -3.31
N SER A 153 -19.07 -3.16 -3.31
CA SER A 153 -20.03 -2.46 -4.17
C SER A 153 -20.18 -0.99 -3.77
N ARG A 154 -20.24 -0.71 -2.46
CA ARG A 154 -20.49 0.64 -1.93
C ARG A 154 -19.31 1.60 -2.08
N ILE A 155 -18.08 1.10 -2.13
CA ILE A 155 -16.90 1.95 -2.35
C ILE A 155 -16.67 2.30 -3.82
N ARG A 156 -17.30 1.58 -4.75
CA ARG A 156 -17.05 1.74 -6.20
C ARG A 156 -17.53 3.11 -6.67
N GLY A 157 -16.74 3.76 -7.51
CA GLY A 157 -16.96 5.11 -8.01
C GLY A 157 -16.56 6.22 -7.03
N ALA A 158 -16.09 5.89 -5.82
CA ALA A 158 -15.73 6.91 -4.85
C ALA A 158 -14.40 7.59 -5.20
N ASP A 159 -14.42 8.91 -5.29
CA ASP A 159 -13.23 9.74 -5.45
C ASP A 159 -12.52 9.96 -4.10
N ALA A 160 -11.33 10.59 -4.12
CA ALA A 160 -10.55 10.80 -2.90
C ALA A 160 -11.29 11.61 -1.83
N ASN A 161 -12.08 12.62 -2.23
CA ASN A 161 -12.84 13.46 -1.30
C ASN A 161 -13.97 12.67 -0.61
N THR A 162 -14.69 11.85 -1.39
CA THR A 162 -15.75 10.97 -0.89
C THR A 162 -15.19 9.98 0.11
N VAL A 163 -14.11 9.27 -0.26
CA VAL A 163 -13.44 8.31 0.62
C VAL A 163 -12.92 8.99 1.88
N ARG A 164 -12.33 10.19 1.76
CA ARG A 164 -11.85 10.97 2.91
C ARG A 164 -12.98 11.38 3.85
N SER A 165 -14.18 11.66 3.33
CA SER A 165 -15.35 12.04 4.12
C SER A 165 -15.97 10.88 4.92
N TRP A 166 -15.60 9.63 4.60
CA TRP A 166 -16.00 8.45 5.36
C TRP A 166 -15.10 8.17 6.57
N LEU A 167 -13.99 8.90 6.70
CA LEU A 167 -13.16 8.91 7.89
C LEU A 167 -13.55 10.09 8.79
N ASP A 168 -13.27 9.96 10.09
CA ASP A 168 -13.28 11.10 11.01
C ASP A 168 -12.23 12.16 10.64
N GLU A 169 -12.17 13.26 11.37
CA GLU A 169 -11.24 14.35 11.07
C GLU A 169 -9.77 13.91 11.16
N GLN A 170 -9.43 13.02 12.09
CA GLN A 170 -8.07 12.55 12.33
C GLN A 170 -7.66 11.38 11.41
N GLY A 171 -8.63 10.77 10.72
CA GLY A 171 -8.46 9.57 9.95
C GLY A 171 -8.28 8.31 10.80
N THR A 172 -8.70 8.29 12.06
CA THR A 172 -8.50 7.19 13.01
C THR A 172 -9.69 6.25 13.12
N ALA A 173 -10.89 6.72 12.78
CA ALA A 173 -12.12 5.94 12.80
C ALA A 173 -12.95 6.18 11.53
N VAL A 174 -13.94 5.31 11.30
CA VAL A 174 -14.99 5.55 10.30
C VAL A 174 -15.96 6.58 10.86
N SER A 175 -16.24 7.64 10.11
CA SER A 175 -17.20 8.68 10.53
C SER A 175 -18.63 8.15 10.47
N THR A 176 -19.59 8.85 11.11
CA THR A 176 -21.03 8.54 10.99
C THR A 176 -21.50 8.52 9.54
N LYS A 177 -20.99 9.44 8.71
CA LYS A 177 -21.24 9.45 7.26
C LYS A 177 -20.71 8.19 6.59
N GLY A 178 -19.49 7.77 6.95
CA GLY A 178 -18.86 6.55 6.45
C GLY A 178 -19.62 5.29 6.84
N LEU A 179 -20.03 5.16 8.11
CA LEU A 179 -20.80 4.02 8.60
C LEU A 179 -22.08 3.82 7.79
N LYS A 180 -22.87 4.90 7.62
CA LYS A 180 -24.11 4.87 6.84
C LYS A 180 -23.85 4.57 5.35
N ALA A 181 -22.90 5.28 4.73
CA ALA A 181 -22.59 5.12 3.30
C ALA A 181 -22.11 3.70 2.98
N LEU A 182 -21.28 3.12 3.86
CA LEU A 182 -20.70 1.80 3.69
C LEU A 182 -21.57 0.67 4.26
N GLY A 183 -22.65 0.99 4.98
CA GLY A 183 -23.57 0.01 5.57
C GLY A 183 -22.89 -0.82 6.64
N LEU A 184 -22.15 -0.14 7.52
CA LEU A 184 -21.33 -0.74 8.58
C LEU A 184 -21.93 -0.47 9.97
N ASP A 185 -23.20 -0.09 10.03
CA ASP A 185 -23.93 0.10 11.29
C ASP A 185 -23.98 -1.23 12.05
N GLY A 186 -23.53 -1.23 13.31
CA GLY A 186 -23.45 -2.44 14.14
C GLY A 186 -22.28 -3.38 13.84
N GLU A 187 -21.36 -3.00 12.93
CA GLU A 187 -20.17 -3.80 12.65
C GLU A 187 -19.18 -3.77 13.82
N SER A 188 -18.44 -4.87 13.99
CA SER A 188 -17.46 -5.00 15.07
C SER A 188 -16.31 -3.98 14.92
N GLU A 189 -15.82 -3.47 16.06
CA GLU A 189 -14.69 -2.53 16.09
C GLU A 189 -13.46 -3.06 15.33
N ARG A 190 -13.23 -4.37 15.40
CA ARG A 190 -12.15 -5.05 14.68
C ARG A 190 -12.30 -4.93 13.16
N ASN A 191 -13.49 -5.14 12.64
CA ASN A 191 -13.76 -5.03 11.21
C ASN A 191 -13.68 -3.56 10.77
N LEU A 192 -14.20 -2.64 11.58
CA LEU A 192 -14.09 -1.20 11.36
C LEU A 192 -12.63 -0.73 11.30
N ARG A 193 -11.74 -1.22 12.17
CA ARG A 193 -10.29 -0.92 12.10
C ARG A 193 -9.68 -1.32 10.75
N CYS A 194 -10.05 -2.48 10.20
CA CYS A 194 -9.57 -2.89 8.89
C CYS A 194 -10.13 -2.01 7.76
N VAL A 195 -11.38 -1.55 7.89
CA VAL A 195 -11.98 -0.56 6.97
C VAL A 195 -11.24 0.78 7.04
N VAL A 196 -10.87 1.26 8.22
CA VAL A 196 -10.08 2.50 8.37
C VAL A 196 -8.79 2.42 7.55
N HIS A 197 -8.04 1.31 7.63
CA HIS A 197 -6.85 1.12 6.80
C HIS A 197 -7.17 1.12 5.30
N LEU A 198 -8.23 0.42 4.86
CA LEU A 198 -8.65 0.46 3.46
C LEU A 198 -8.90 1.90 2.99
N LEU A 199 -9.65 2.68 3.77
CA LEU A 199 -10.01 4.06 3.42
C LEU A 199 -8.78 4.98 3.38
N ARG A 200 -7.94 4.94 4.42
CA ARG A 200 -6.70 5.74 4.49
C ARG A 200 -5.78 5.42 3.32
N ILE A 201 -5.53 4.13 3.07
CA ILE A 201 -4.71 3.66 1.96
C ILE A 201 -5.30 4.12 0.62
N SER A 202 -6.62 4.02 0.45
CA SER A 202 -7.31 4.42 -0.78
C SER A 202 -7.11 5.92 -1.07
N VAL A 203 -7.33 6.79 -0.10
CA VAL A 203 -7.13 8.24 -0.24
C VAL A 203 -5.67 8.55 -0.64
N LYS A 204 -4.71 7.93 0.06
CA LYS A 204 -3.28 8.08 -0.24
C LYS A 204 -2.95 7.60 -1.65
N VAL A 205 -3.47 6.44 -2.06
CA VAL A 205 -3.25 5.86 -3.39
C VAL A 205 -3.81 6.76 -4.48
N ILE A 206 -5.04 7.28 -4.34
CA ILE A 206 -5.64 8.15 -5.36
C ILE A 206 -4.78 9.41 -5.56
N HIS A 207 -4.47 10.13 -4.47
CA HIS A 207 -3.72 11.38 -4.55
C HIS A 207 -2.29 11.18 -5.07
N SER A 208 -1.59 10.16 -4.59
CA SER A 208 -0.24 9.89 -5.06
C SER A 208 -0.21 9.33 -6.49
N THR A 209 -1.23 8.57 -6.91
CA THR A 209 -1.36 8.13 -8.32
C THR A 209 -1.51 9.33 -9.22
N ASP A 210 -2.43 10.23 -8.88
CA ASP A 210 -2.68 11.45 -9.64
C ASP A 210 -1.45 12.36 -9.71
N LEU A 211 -0.79 12.59 -8.57
CA LEU A 211 0.34 13.51 -8.50
C LEU A 211 1.60 12.99 -9.18
N VAL A 212 1.93 11.70 -8.98
CA VAL A 212 3.23 11.14 -9.38
C VAL A 212 3.17 10.52 -10.77
N TRP A 213 2.09 9.81 -11.10
CA TRP A 213 1.95 9.12 -12.39
C TRP A 213 0.95 9.80 -13.32
N GLY A 214 -0.02 10.55 -12.78
CA GLY A 214 -1.12 11.14 -13.53
C GLY A 214 -0.71 11.93 -14.77
N PRO A 215 0.27 12.87 -14.70
CA PRO A 215 0.72 13.62 -15.88
C PRO A 215 1.17 12.71 -17.03
N ARG A 216 2.00 11.71 -16.72
CA ARG A 216 2.49 10.75 -17.73
C ARG A 216 1.35 9.91 -18.29
N LEU A 217 0.51 9.33 -17.43
CA LEU A 217 -0.58 8.45 -17.86
C LEU A 217 -1.62 9.17 -18.74
N ARG A 218 -1.92 10.44 -18.44
CA ARG A 218 -2.79 11.27 -19.29
C ARG A 218 -2.17 11.56 -20.64
N ALA A 219 -0.87 11.90 -20.67
CA ALA A 219 -0.15 12.18 -21.92
C ALA A 219 -0.20 10.98 -22.90
N ILE A 220 -0.19 9.76 -22.37
CA ILE A 220 -0.32 8.51 -23.15
C ILE A 220 -1.73 7.89 -23.11
N LYS A 221 -2.74 8.66 -22.69
CA LYS A 221 -4.18 8.31 -22.71
C LYS A 221 -4.60 7.05 -21.94
N LEU A 222 -3.80 6.58 -20.98
CA LEU A 222 -4.14 5.43 -20.13
C LEU A 222 -5.12 5.78 -18.99
N ILE A 223 -5.26 7.06 -18.66
CA ILE A 223 -6.30 7.58 -17.77
C ILE A 223 -6.88 8.86 -18.39
N ASN A 224 -8.07 9.24 -17.96
CA ASN A 224 -8.78 10.40 -18.47
C ASN A 224 -8.14 11.71 -17.99
N SER A 225 -8.26 12.74 -18.84
CA SER A 225 -7.93 14.11 -18.47
C SER A 225 -8.87 14.58 -17.37
N ARG A 226 -8.33 15.21 -16.33
CA ARG A 226 -9.16 15.88 -15.33
C ARG A 226 -9.47 17.31 -15.77
N PRO A 227 -10.69 17.81 -15.51
CA PRO A 227 -10.92 19.24 -15.52
C PRO A 227 -9.93 19.91 -14.56
N PRO A 228 -9.44 21.13 -14.85
CA PRO A 228 -8.66 21.88 -13.88
C PRO A 228 -9.44 22.00 -12.57
N GLN A 229 -8.80 21.64 -11.45
CA GLN A 229 -9.39 21.85 -10.13
C GLN A 229 -9.48 23.36 -9.92
N LYS A 230 -10.69 23.92 -9.82
CA LYS A 230 -10.88 25.32 -9.44
C LYS A 230 -10.12 25.58 -8.15
N THR A 231 -9.09 26.40 -8.22
CA THR A 231 -8.37 26.81 -7.03
C THR A 231 -9.23 27.81 -6.25
N LYS A 232 -9.04 27.92 -4.92
CA LYS A 232 -9.79 28.89 -4.11
C LYS A 232 -9.63 30.35 -4.61
N SER A 233 -8.64 30.64 -5.47
CA SER A 233 -8.51 31.92 -6.18
C SER A 233 -9.66 32.21 -7.14
N ASP A 234 -10.31 31.17 -7.68
CA ASP A 234 -11.31 31.28 -8.74
C ASP A 234 -12.74 31.40 -8.18
N LEU A 235 -12.85 31.45 -6.85
CA LEU A 235 -14.09 31.58 -6.11
C LEU A 235 -14.21 32.92 -5.37
N GLN A 236 -13.33 33.89 -5.64
CA GLN A 236 -13.63 35.26 -5.23
C GLN A 236 -14.72 35.82 -6.15
N PRO A 237 -15.92 36.15 -5.63
CA PRO A 237 -16.89 36.88 -6.44
C PRO A 237 -16.26 38.22 -6.81
N SER A 238 -16.31 38.55 -8.11
CA SER A 238 -16.08 39.92 -8.57
C SER A 238 -16.97 40.83 -7.74
N ARG A 239 -16.36 41.58 -6.82
CA ARG A 239 -17.03 42.69 -6.14
C ARG A 239 -17.28 43.74 -7.21
N ASN A 240 -18.49 43.74 -7.75
CA ASN A 240 -19.09 44.91 -8.40
C ASN A 240 -19.81 45.72 -7.33
#